data_AF-A0A920R9L6-F1
#
_entry.id   AF-A0A920R9L6-F1
#
_cell.length_a   1.000
_cell.length_b   1.000
_cell.length_c   1.000
_cell.angle_alpha   90.00
_cell.angle_beta   90.00
_cell.angle_gamma   90.00
#
_symmetry.space_group_name_H-M   'P 1'
#
loop_
_entity.id
_entity.type
_entity.pdbx_description
1 polymer ?
#
loop_
_entity_poly.entity_id
_entity_poly.type
_entity_poly.pdbx_seq_one_letter_code
_entity_poly.pdbx_strand_id
1 'polypeptide(L)'
;MLVTGGTLLGRNNIPANSDIVEVLVGESFSTSVARGDGQVREVRQGDIVVIPAGVFHGWHSVDSRVEMISIRPDPERVLPEGYVNPYTE
;
A
#
# COMPACT_ATOMS: atom_id res chain seq x y z
N MET A 1 -6.84 12.07 -1.98
CA MET A 1 -7.56 11.07 -2.79
C MET A 1 -6.76 9.79 -2.93
N LEU A 2 -7.36 8.66 -2.55
CA LEU A 2 -6.81 7.32 -2.79
C LEU A 2 -7.16 6.87 -4.22
N VAL A 3 -6.18 6.32 -4.94
CA VAL A 3 -6.40 5.64 -6.22
C VAL A 3 -6.27 4.13 -6.03
N THR A 4 -7.16 3.36 -6.64
CA THR A 4 -7.09 1.88 -6.69
C THR A 4 -7.29 1.37 -8.11
N GLY A 5 -6.49 0.38 -8.51
CA GLY A 5 -6.51 -0.23 -9.84
C GLY A 5 -5.99 0.69 -10.96
N GLY A 6 -6.36 0.35 -12.18
CA GLY A 6 -5.96 1.03 -13.42
C GLY A 6 -4.64 0.52 -14.02
N THR A 7 -4.36 0.97 -15.24
CA THR A 7 -3.17 0.60 -15.99
C THR A 7 -1.94 1.27 -15.39
N LEU A 8 -0.99 0.44 -14.95
CA LEU A 8 0.28 0.88 -14.38
C LEU A 8 1.24 1.34 -15.46
N LEU A 9 1.93 2.45 -15.22
CA LEU A 9 2.90 3.07 -16.11
C LEU A 9 4.24 3.22 -15.39
N GLY A 10 5.32 2.74 -16.01
CA GLY A 10 6.68 2.92 -15.49
C GLY A 10 6.87 2.30 -14.09
N ARG A 11 6.46 1.05 -13.91
CA ARG A 11 6.65 0.32 -12.64
C ARG A 11 8.13 0.28 -12.26
N ASN A 12 8.43 0.67 -11.03
CA ASN A 12 9.75 0.58 -10.43
C ASN A 12 9.64 -0.19 -9.10
N ASN A 13 10.18 -1.39 -9.05
CA ASN A 13 10.16 -2.19 -7.82
C ASN A 13 11.05 -1.55 -6.75
N ILE A 14 10.58 -1.57 -5.51
CA ILE A 14 11.39 -1.18 -4.37
C ILE A 14 12.43 -2.29 -4.11
N PRO A 15 13.70 -1.95 -3.80
CA PRO A 15 14.74 -2.94 -3.56
C PRO A 15 14.33 -3.97 -2.49
N ALA A 16 14.58 -5.25 -2.77
CA ALA A 16 14.16 -6.35 -1.88
C ALA A 16 14.81 -6.27 -0.49
N ASN A 17 16.03 -5.75 -0.41
CA ASN A 17 16.83 -5.62 0.82
C ASN A 17 16.59 -4.30 1.56
N SER A 18 15.39 -3.74 1.48
CA SER A 18 15.05 -2.48 2.15
C SER A 18 14.08 -2.74 3.30
N ASP A 19 14.19 -1.96 4.38
CA ASP A 19 13.32 -2.10 5.56
C ASP A 19 11.83 -2.06 5.20
N ILE A 20 11.46 -1.27 4.18
CA ILE A 20 10.08 -1.20 3.70
C ILE A 20 9.60 -2.56 3.17
N VAL A 21 10.44 -3.28 2.42
CA VAL A 21 10.09 -4.60 1.88
C VAL A 21 10.21 -5.70 2.94
N GLU A 22 11.28 -5.71 3.74
CA GLU A 22 11.56 -6.81 4.67
C GLU A 22 10.73 -6.73 5.97
N VAL A 23 10.36 -5.53 6.40
CA VAL A 23 9.79 -5.30 7.74
C VAL A 23 8.40 -4.69 7.69
N LEU A 24 8.13 -3.75 6.77
CA LEU A 24 6.93 -2.91 6.86
C LEU A 24 5.75 -3.39 6.01
N VAL A 25 5.96 -3.67 4.71
CA VAL A 25 4.84 -3.84 3.77
C VAL A 25 4.99 -5.00 2.78
N GLY A 26 6.12 -5.70 2.75
CA GLY A 26 6.41 -6.74 1.76
C GLY A 26 6.80 -6.19 0.39
N GLU A 27 6.84 -7.07 -0.63
CA GLU A 27 7.14 -6.66 -2.01
C GLU A 27 6.30 -5.46 -2.45
N SER A 28 6.99 -4.40 -2.86
CA SER A 28 6.38 -3.11 -3.17
C SER A 28 6.99 -2.47 -4.40
N PHE A 29 6.28 -1.51 -5.00
CA PHE A 29 6.74 -0.77 -6.16
C PHE A 29 6.16 0.64 -6.18
N SER A 30 6.81 1.56 -6.89
CA SER A 30 6.25 2.85 -7.28
C SER A 30 5.86 2.83 -8.77
N THR A 31 4.82 3.59 -9.12
CA THR A 31 4.32 3.68 -10.50
C THR A 31 3.41 4.90 -10.63
N SER A 32 3.04 5.25 -11.87
CA SER A 32 1.89 6.11 -12.16
C SER A 32 0.73 5.28 -12.71
N VAL A 33 -0.50 5.75 -12.53
CA VAL A 33 -1.70 5.14 -13.15
C VAL A 33 -2.12 5.98 -14.36
N ALA A 34 -2.45 5.32 -15.46
CA ALA A 34 -3.01 5.98 -16.64
C ALA A 34 -4.25 6.82 -16.27
N ARG A 35 -4.32 8.04 -16.79
CA ARG A 35 -5.40 8.99 -16.46
C ARG A 35 -6.76 8.39 -16.82
N GLY A 36 -7.67 8.35 -15.85
CA GLY A 36 -9.05 7.90 -16.04
C GLY A 36 -9.27 6.39 -15.90
N ASP A 37 -8.21 5.62 -15.66
CA ASP A 37 -8.29 4.15 -15.62
C ASP A 37 -8.31 3.56 -14.19
N GLY A 38 -7.88 4.35 -13.19
CA GLY A 38 -8.00 4.01 -11.78
C GLY A 38 -9.27 4.55 -11.13
N GLN A 39 -9.78 3.87 -10.10
CA GLN A 39 -10.85 4.41 -9.26
C GLN A 39 -10.26 5.38 -8.25
N VAL A 40 -10.77 6.61 -8.22
CA VAL A 40 -10.28 7.67 -7.32
C VAL A 40 -11.37 8.02 -6.31
N ARG A 41 -11.05 7.93 -5.02
CA ARG A 41 -11.99 8.23 -3.93
C ARG A 41 -11.35 9.11 -2.86
N GLU A 42 -12.18 9.97 -2.28
CA GLU A 42 -11.83 10.65 -1.04
C GLU A 42 -11.96 9.63 0.09
N VAL A 43 -10.99 9.61 1.00
CA VAL A 43 -11.01 8.79 2.20
C VAL A 43 -11.08 9.73 3.39
N ARG A 44 -12.05 9.49 4.26
CA ARG A 44 -12.33 10.31 5.45
C ARG A 44 -12.18 9.47 6.73
N GLN A 45 -12.17 10.17 7.86
CA GLN A 45 -12.14 9.51 9.16
C GLN A 45 -13.33 8.55 9.31
N GLY A 46 -13.04 7.32 9.73
CA GLY A 46 -14.04 6.26 9.90
C GLY A 46 -14.26 5.37 8.68
N ASP A 47 -13.72 5.75 7.51
CA ASP A 47 -13.79 4.89 6.33
C ASP A 47 -12.91 3.64 6.50
N ILE A 48 -13.42 2.51 6.00
CA ILE A 48 -12.66 1.27 5.86
C ILE A 48 -12.47 0.99 4.38
N VAL A 49 -11.22 0.82 3.96
CA VAL A 49 -10.88 0.48 2.58
C VAL A 49 -10.32 -0.94 2.55
N VAL A 50 -10.97 -1.82 1.79
CA VAL A 50 -10.48 -3.18 1.52
C VAL A 50 -9.92 -3.21 0.11
N ILE A 51 -8.64 -3.57 -0.02
CA ILE A 51 -7.96 -3.67 -1.32
C ILE A 51 -7.68 -5.15 -1.60
N PRO A 52 -8.28 -5.73 -2.65
CA PRO A 52 -8.00 -7.11 -3.04
C PRO A 52 -6.52 -7.32 -3.41
N ALA A 53 -6.02 -8.54 -3.23
CA ALA A 53 -4.67 -8.90 -3.61
C ALA A 53 -4.40 -8.61 -5.10
N GLY A 54 -3.21 -8.09 -5.40
CA GLY A 54 -2.80 -7.72 -6.77
C GLY A 54 -3.40 -6.41 -7.30
N VAL A 55 -4.29 -5.74 -6.55
CA VAL A 55 -4.84 -4.44 -6.96
C VAL A 55 -3.90 -3.33 -6.50
N PHE A 56 -3.38 -2.55 -7.47
CA PHE A 56 -2.61 -1.35 -7.17
C PHE A 56 -3.42 -0.40 -6.30
N HIS A 57 -2.76 0.22 -5.33
CA HIS A 57 -3.31 1.31 -4.55
C HIS A 57 -2.22 2.32 -4.22
N GLY A 58 -2.59 3.60 -4.16
CA GLY A 58 -1.67 4.67 -3.82
C GLY A 58 -2.39 5.99 -3.60
N TRP A 59 -1.68 7.00 -3.11
CA TRP A 59 -2.25 8.34 -2.95
C TRP A 59 -2.00 9.18 -4.19
N HIS A 60 -3.07 9.65 -4.82
CA HIS A 60 -2.98 10.63 -5.93
C HIS A 60 -2.75 12.05 -5.40
N SER A 61 -3.41 12.38 -4.28
CA SER A 61 -3.26 13.65 -3.57
C SER A 61 -3.47 13.43 -2.08
N VAL A 62 -2.82 14.25 -1.26
CA VAL A 62 -2.96 14.24 0.20
C VAL A 62 -2.97 15.70 0.64
N ASP A 63 -4.17 16.28 0.74
CA ASP A 63 -4.33 17.73 0.99
C ASP A 63 -3.97 18.10 2.44
N SER A 64 -4.07 17.13 3.36
CA SER A 64 -3.63 17.20 4.76
C SER A 64 -3.06 15.85 5.20
N ARG A 65 -2.46 15.77 6.39
CA ARG A 65 -2.00 14.51 6.98
C ARG A 65 -3.10 13.44 6.99
N VAL A 66 -2.74 12.21 6.62
CA VAL A 66 -3.58 11.02 6.77
C VAL A 66 -2.96 10.14 7.85
N GLU A 67 -3.75 9.78 8.86
CA GLU A 67 -3.40 8.76 9.83
C GLU A 67 -4.29 7.55 9.57
N MET A 68 -3.68 6.37 9.37
CA MET A 68 -4.41 5.14 9.12
C MET A 68 -3.73 3.97 9.82
N ILE A 69 -4.54 2.95 10.13
CA ILE A 69 -4.05 1.62 10.45
C ILE A 69 -4.09 0.81 9.15
N SER A 70 -2.94 0.33 8.71
CA SER A 70 -2.83 -0.57 7.55
C SER A 70 -2.66 -2.01 8.05
N ILE A 71 -3.58 -2.89 7.68
CA ILE A 71 -3.51 -4.32 7.98
C ILE A 71 -3.23 -5.06 6.68
N ARG A 72 -2.14 -5.82 6.64
CA ARG A 72 -1.73 -6.65 5.49
C ARG A 72 -1.64 -8.10 5.94
N PRO A 73 -2.58 -8.97 5.54
CA PRO A 73 -2.42 -10.40 5.76
C PRO A 73 -1.13 -10.90 5.10
N ASP A 74 -0.43 -11.82 5.77
CA ASP A 74 0.78 -12.50 5.27
C ASP A 74 0.46 -13.98 4.97
N PRO A 75 -0.21 -14.29 3.85
CA PRO A 75 -0.61 -15.66 3.54
C PRO A 75 0.58 -16.59 3.32
N GLU A 76 1.70 -16.06 2.84
CA GLU A 76 2.94 -16.79 2.56
C GLU A 76 3.80 -17.00 3.83
N ARG A 77 3.44 -16.39 4.97
CA ARG A 77 4.17 -16.46 6.24
C ARG A 77 5.64 -16.05 6.10
N VAL A 78 5.86 -14.95 5.38
CA VAL A 78 7.20 -14.37 5.18
C VAL A 78 7.77 -13.87 6.50
N LEU A 79 6.92 -13.37 7.40
CA LEU A 79 7.37 -12.93 8.72
C LEU A 79 7.75 -14.13 9.60
N PRO A 80 8.87 -14.03 10.37
CA PRO A 80 9.26 -15.08 11.31
C PRO A 80 8.18 -15.40 12.34
N GLU A 81 8.16 -16.64 12.82
CA GLU A 81 7.26 -17.03 13.91
C GLU A 81 7.51 -16.14 15.15
N GLY A 82 6.43 -15.58 15.70
CA GLY A 82 6.51 -14.68 16.86
C GLY A 82 6.99 -13.26 16.53
N TYR A 83 7.09 -12.88 15.26
CA TYR A 83 7.45 -11.52 14.87
C TYR A 83 6.48 -10.48 15.45
N VAL A 84 7.04 -9.49 16.15
CA VAL A 84 6.35 -8.29 16.64
C VAL A 84 6.94 -7.10 15.91
N ASN A 85 6.09 -6.28 15.28
CA ASN A 85 6.56 -5.10 14.57
C ASN A 85 7.17 -4.11 15.58
N PRO A 86 8.46 -3.75 15.45
CA PRO A 86 9.17 -2.91 16.41
C PRO A 86 8.68 -1.45 16.43
N TYR A 87 7.79 -1.06 15.51
CA TYR A 87 7.23 0.27 15.39
C TYR A 87 5.76 0.36 15.85
N THR A 88 5.28 -0.62 16.63
CA THR A 88 3.89 -0.65 17.15
C THR A 88 3.68 0.04 18.50
N GLU A 89 4.67 0.82 18.97
CA GLU A 89 4.60 1.66 20.18
C GLU A 89 4.12 3.10 19.91
#